data_AF-A0A938QQN3-F1
#
_entry.id   AF-A0A938QQN3-F1
#
_cell.length_a   1.000
_cell.length_b   1.000
_cell.length_c   1.000
_cell.angle_alpha   90.00
_cell.angle_beta   90.00
_cell.angle_gamma   90.00
#
_symmetry.space_group_name_H-M   'P 1'
#
loop_
_entity.id
_entity.type
_entity.pdbx_description
1 polymer ?
#
loop_
_entity_poly.entity_id
_entity_poly.type
_entity_poly.pdbx_seq_one_letter_code
_entity_poly.pdbx_strand_id
1 'polypeptide(L)'
;MTRRAVQRRIRPRRRRSAPAGRPHRRRDGPPPAPPEREKTRPPVGKCPCIVPPRDPASSRRARVVGARRRAARLSVAVVFAVAVVAVLRAGDDVRPGGDGGAVGQRLVRTLAHHDGRADGEGGGARAGALGASVDGALAELSRQVDLTNPDSELVALHTPLAQQPRRADPPPPRGTVSQGTALLVQRALAVAVATEGAFDPTRPASPWTTVTRPTFRRLAVDGGRLRLDGYDVVVDLGAVVDAAAAAALARVVEEHGFADAAVAVADDGSDVFVRGGHARATARRPAAGALDPRDGALVTTGPLSCTVAADDAVVAAGLAQACLVLGAEGVRAAAATLGAHAEPTAP
;
A
#
# COMPACT_ATOMS: atom_id res chain seq x y z
N MET A 1 26.68 60.70 -32.57
CA MET A 1 26.76 59.57 -31.62
C MET A 1 26.64 58.27 -32.40
N THR A 2 27.72 57.51 -32.47
CA THR A 2 28.00 56.45 -33.45
C THR A 2 27.52 55.07 -32.99
N ARG A 3 26.67 54.42 -33.79
CA ARG A 3 26.25 53.02 -33.63
C ARG A 3 27.37 52.08 -34.10
N ARG A 4 27.92 51.27 -33.21
CA ARG A 4 28.84 50.16 -33.56
C ARG A 4 28.05 48.87 -33.75
N ALA A 5 28.09 48.35 -34.98
CA ALA A 5 27.63 47.01 -35.33
C ALA A 5 28.67 45.95 -34.89
N VAL A 6 28.22 44.92 -34.20
CA VAL A 6 29.04 43.76 -33.81
C VAL A 6 28.77 42.62 -34.79
N GLN A 7 29.71 42.40 -35.71
CA GLN A 7 29.77 41.21 -36.54
C GLN A 7 30.28 40.01 -35.71
N ARG A 8 29.44 39.00 -35.49
CA ARG A 8 29.88 37.70 -34.95
C ARG A 8 30.20 36.74 -36.11
N ARG A 9 31.48 36.42 -36.27
CA ARG A 9 31.99 35.37 -37.17
C ARG A 9 31.63 33.99 -36.62
N ILE A 10 30.90 33.21 -37.41
CA ILE A 10 30.62 31.79 -37.18
C ILE A 10 31.87 30.99 -37.58
N ARG A 11 32.41 30.17 -36.68
CA ARG A 11 33.47 29.19 -36.99
C ARG A 11 32.85 27.84 -37.34
N PRO A 12 33.34 27.12 -38.37
CA PRO A 12 32.82 25.80 -38.73
C PRO A 12 33.32 24.73 -37.75
N ARG A 13 32.39 23.84 -37.34
CA ARG A 13 32.67 22.66 -36.50
C ARG A 13 33.46 21.61 -37.29
N ARG A 14 34.60 21.18 -36.74
CA ARG A 14 35.34 20.00 -37.19
C ARG A 14 34.54 18.72 -36.92
N ARG A 15 34.35 17.92 -37.96
CA ARG A 15 33.93 16.51 -37.88
C ARG A 15 34.98 15.72 -37.11
N ARG A 16 34.58 14.99 -36.07
CA ARG A 16 35.39 13.94 -35.45
C ARG A 16 34.79 12.58 -35.81
N SER A 17 35.68 11.75 -36.33
CA SER A 17 35.51 10.39 -36.82
C SER A 17 35.11 9.43 -35.69
N ALA A 18 34.29 8.43 -36.04
CA ALA A 18 33.94 7.29 -35.22
C ALA A 18 35.14 6.37 -34.95
N PRO A 19 35.18 5.63 -33.82
CA PRO A 19 35.94 4.41 -33.73
C PRO A 19 35.04 3.18 -33.98
N ALA A 20 35.51 2.36 -34.91
CA ALA A 20 35.10 0.99 -35.14
C ALA A 20 35.65 0.05 -34.03
N GLY A 21 35.00 -1.11 -33.86
CA GLY A 21 35.66 -2.29 -33.28
C GLY A 21 34.88 -3.01 -32.18
N ARG A 22 33.85 -3.79 -32.55
CA ARG A 22 33.34 -4.91 -31.74
C ARG A 22 34.21 -6.14 -32.00
N PRO A 23 34.64 -6.91 -30.98
CA PRO A 23 35.06 -8.28 -31.18
C PRO A 23 33.95 -9.29 -30.87
N HIS A 24 34.06 -10.39 -31.60
CA HIS A 24 33.19 -11.54 -31.78
C HIS A 24 32.67 -12.26 -30.53
N ARG A 25 31.42 -12.68 -30.63
CA ARG A 25 30.78 -13.74 -29.83
C ARG A 25 31.51 -15.08 -30.01
N ARG A 26 31.87 -15.74 -28.91
CA ARG A 26 32.09 -17.19 -28.89
C ARG A 26 30.75 -17.90 -28.65
N ARG A 27 30.57 -19.01 -29.37
CA ARG A 27 29.44 -19.94 -29.31
C ARG A 27 29.64 -20.86 -28.11
N ASP A 28 28.68 -20.87 -27.19
CA ASP A 28 28.54 -21.93 -26.21
C ASP A 28 27.51 -22.94 -26.74
N GLY A 29 27.88 -24.23 -26.70
CA GLY A 29 27.08 -25.34 -27.18
C GLY A 29 25.88 -25.65 -26.26
N PRO A 30 24.96 -26.51 -26.71
CA PRO A 30 23.78 -26.87 -25.93
C PRO A 30 24.15 -27.73 -24.71
N PRO A 31 23.47 -27.53 -23.56
CA PRO A 31 23.68 -28.35 -22.37
C PRO A 31 23.14 -29.79 -22.56
N PRO A 32 23.73 -30.79 -21.85
CA PRO A 32 23.28 -32.18 -21.92
C PRO A 32 21.92 -32.38 -21.23
N ALA A 33 21.15 -33.33 -21.75
CA ALA A 33 19.84 -33.72 -21.23
C ALA A 33 19.94 -34.36 -19.82
N PRO A 34 18.94 -34.15 -18.95
CA PRO A 34 18.89 -34.79 -17.63
C PRO A 34 18.55 -36.29 -17.73
N PRO A 35 19.09 -37.14 -16.84
CA PRO A 35 18.81 -38.57 -16.83
C PRO A 35 17.39 -38.89 -16.32
N GLU A 36 16.81 -39.93 -16.90
CA GLU A 36 15.48 -40.44 -16.58
C GLU A 36 15.42 -41.17 -15.24
N ARG A 37 14.40 -40.80 -14.44
CA ARG A 37 13.54 -41.58 -13.53
C ARG A 37 14.13 -42.74 -12.71
N GLU A 38 13.79 -42.73 -11.42
CA GLU A 38 13.45 -43.95 -10.69
C GLU A 38 12.09 -43.78 -9.96
N LYS A 39 11.14 -44.66 -10.29
CA LYS A 39 9.79 -44.72 -9.70
C LYS A 39 9.79 -45.76 -8.58
N THR A 40 9.77 -45.33 -7.32
CA THR A 40 9.52 -46.19 -6.17
C THR A 40 8.01 -46.29 -5.88
N ARG A 41 7.48 -47.52 -5.87
CA ARG A 41 6.11 -47.87 -5.46
C ARG A 41 6.03 -47.96 -3.92
N PRO A 42 4.89 -47.63 -3.28
CA PRO A 42 4.66 -47.98 -1.88
C PRO A 42 4.02 -49.38 -1.74
N PRO A 43 4.27 -50.10 -0.64
CA PRO A 43 3.64 -51.39 -0.38
C PRO A 43 2.27 -51.28 0.27
N VAL A 44 1.42 -52.25 -0.08
CA VAL A 44 0.07 -52.50 0.42
C VAL A 44 0.15 -53.43 1.64
N GLY A 45 -0.62 -53.16 2.71
CA GLY A 45 -0.64 -54.01 3.90
C GLY A 45 -1.83 -53.78 4.87
N LYS A 46 -3.00 -54.32 4.47
CA LYS A 46 -4.16 -54.88 5.20
C LYS A 46 -4.39 -54.59 6.72
N CYS A 47 -5.63 -54.14 7.01
CA CYS A 47 -6.51 -54.40 8.19
C CYS A 47 -6.56 -55.89 8.64
N PRO A 48 -7.15 -56.31 9.80
CA PRO A 48 -8.32 -55.75 10.51
C PRO A 48 -8.38 -55.89 12.06
N CYS A 49 -9.41 -55.34 12.72
CA CYS A 49 -10.13 -55.93 13.88
C CYS A 49 -11.46 -55.19 14.11
N ILE A 50 -12.52 -55.96 14.33
CA ILE A 50 -13.94 -55.60 14.50
C ILE A 50 -14.31 -55.68 16.00
N VAL A 51 -15.49 -55.12 16.36
CA VAL A 51 -16.39 -55.40 17.54
C VAL A 51 -16.42 -54.28 18.61
N PRO A 52 -17.57 -53.89 19.25
CA PRO A 52 -19.02 -53.92 18.90
C PRO A 52 -19.73 -52.54 19.03
N PRO A 53 -21.04 -52.40 18.74
CA PRO A 53 -21.76 -51.12 18.82
C PRO A 53 -22.14 -50.76 20.26
N ARG A 54 -22.08 -49.46 20.60
CA ARG A 54 -22.69 -48.90 21.81
C ARG A 54 -23.89 -48.02 21.46
N ASP A 55 -24.99 -48.37 22.12
CA ASP A 55 -26.35 -47.86 22.10
C ASP A 55 -26.45 -46.32 22.30
N PRO A 56 -27.18 -45.57 21.45
CA PRO A 56 -27.24 -44.09 21.51
C PRO A 56 -28.26 -43.51 22.51
N ALA A 57 -28.96 -44.32 23.32
CA ALA A 57 -30.14 -43.85 24.05
C ALA A 57 -29.91 -43.28 25.48
N SER A 58 -28.71 -43.35 26.07
CA SER A 58 -28.53 -43.02 27.51
C SER A 58 -27.71 -41.76 27.82
N SER A 59 -27.18 -41.03 26.83
CA SER A 59 -26.30 -39.86 27.09
C SER A 59 -26.96 -38.48 26.97
N ARG A 60 -28.25 -38.38 26.58
CA ARG A 60 -28.92 -37.09 26.36
C ARG A 60 -29.50 -36.41 27.62
N ARG A 61 -29.62 -37.09 28.76
CA ARG A 61 -30.24 -36.49 29.97
C ARG A 61 -29.28 -35.97 31.05
N ALA A 62 -27.98 -36.30 30.99
CA ALA A 62 -27.00 -35.83 31.98
C ALA A 62 -26.20 -34.58 31.58
N ARG A 63 -26.33 -34.08 30.33
CA ARG A 63 -25.65 -32.85 29.87
C ARG A 63 -26.50 -31.57 29.98
N VAL A 64 -27.79 -31.67 30.30
CA VAL A 64 -28.71 -30.51 30.30
C VAL A 64 -28.65 -29.69 31.60
N VAL A 65 -28.08 -30.23 32.69
CA VAL A 65 -28.02 -29.53 33.98
C VAL A 65 -26.64 -28.90 34.26
N GLY A 66 -25.58 -29.36 33.61
CA GLY A 66 -24.24 -28.75 33.67
C GLY A 66 -24.00 -27.57 32.72
N ALA A 67 -24.81 -27.44 31.65
CA ALA A 67 -24.71 -26.36 30.67
C ALA A 67 -25.34 -25.04 31.15
N ARG A 68 -26.29 -25.09 32.09
CA ARG A 68 -26.98 -23.88 32.61
C ARG A 68 -26.15 -23.06 33.61
N ARG A 69 -25.06 -23.60 34.17
CA ARG A 69 -24.15 -22.84 35.05
C ARG A 69 -22.90 -22.28 34.36
N ARG A 70 -22.62 -22.65 33.10
CA ARG A 70 -21.65 -21.94 32.24
C ARG A 70 -22.31 -20.87 31.36
N ALA A 71 -23.63 -20.94 31.17
CA ALA A 71 -24.41 -19.91 30.50
C ALA A 71 -24.60 -18.61 31.32
N ALA A 72 -24.19 -18.59 32.59
CA ALA A 72 -24.26 -17.40 33.46
C ALA A 72 -22.90 -16.66 33.61
N ARG A 73 -21.86 -17.10 32.88
CA ARG A 73 -20.59 -16.36 32.69
C ARG A 73 -20.31 -16.05 31.20
N LEU A 74 -21.30 -16.28 30.35
CA LEU A 74 -21.40 -15.70 29.00
C LEU A 74 -22.22 -14.41 29.12
N SER A 75 -21.67 -13.46 29.86
CA SER A 75 -22.09 -12.07 29.80
C SER A 75 -21.83 -11.61 28.37
N VAL A 76 -22.88 -11.59 27.54
CA VAL A 76 -23.12 -10.60 26.48
C VAL A 76 -21.82 -9.94 25.98
N ALA A 77 -21.00 -10.72 25.25
CA ALA A 77 -20.01 -10.15 24.36
C ALA A 77 -20.78 -9.69 23.12
N VAL A 78 -21.47 -8.56 23.23
CA VAL A 78 -21.89 -7.82 22.05
C VAL A 78 -20.59 -7.41 21.38
N VAL A 79 -20.27 -8.07 20.27
CA VAL A 79 -19.19 -7.70 19.39
C VAL A 79 -19.58 -6.36 18.79
N PHE A 80 -19.12 -5.27 19.42
CA PHE A 80 -19.29 -3.92 18.91
C PHE A 80 -18.29 -3.71 17.78
N ALA A 81 -18.71 -4.05 16.56
CA ALA A 81 -18.01 -3.60 15.36
C ALA A 81 -18.37 -2.13 15.14
N VAL A 82 -17.60 -1.22 15.72
CA VAL A 82 -17.60 0.17 15.24
C VAL A 82 -16.93 0.15 13.87
N ALA A 83 -17.73 0.19 12.81
CA ALA A 83 -17.24 0.42 11.47
C ALA A 83 -16.94 1.91 11.33
N VAL A 84 -15.68 2.29 11.46
CA VAL A 84 -15.23 3.62 11.06
C VAL A 84 -15.06 3.59 9.55
N VAL A 85 -16.10 4.00 8.83
CA VAL A 85 -16.02 4.21 7.37
C VAL A 85 -15.58 5.65 7.15
N ALA A 86 -14.27 5.85 7.01
CA ALA A 86 -13.74 7.12 6.52
C ALA A 86 -13.81 7.08 4.99
N VAL A 87 -14.86 7.70 4.42
CA VAL A 87 -14.94 7.93 2.97
C VAL A 87 -14.06 9.13 2.65
N LEU A 88 -12.79 8.87 2.29
CA LEU A 88 -11.91 9.87 1.71
C LEU A 88 -12.17 9.86 0.21
N ARG A 89 -13.10 10.70 -0.27
CA ARG A 89 -13.29 10.83 -1.72
C ARG A 89 -12.12 11.58 -2.33
N ALA A 90 -11.40 10.93 -3.24
CA ALA A 90 -10.48 11.61 -4.13
C ALA A 90 -11.28 12.37 -5.20
N GLY A 91 -11.23 13.71 -5.14
CA GLY A 91 -11.72 14.58 -6.20
C GLY A 91 -13.11 15.14 -5.93
N ASP A 92 -13.16 16.46 -5.86
CA ASP A 92 -14.34 17.32 -5.85
C ASP A 92 -15.14 17.38 -4.52
N ASP A 93 -14.84 18.45 -3.77
CA ASP A 93 -15.50 19.00 -2.56
C ASP A 93 -14.83 18.83 -1.18
N VAL A 94 -13.66 18.21 -1.07
CA VAL A 94 -12.78 18.44 0.09
C VAL A 94 -11.69 19.44 -0.30
N ARG A 95 -12.05 20.72 -0.28
CA ARG A 95 -11.04 21.80 -0.41
C ARG A 95 -10.06 21.72 0.78
N PRO A 96 -8.77 22.09 0.61
CA PRO A 96 -7.87 22.27 1.75
C PRO A 96 -8.42 23.42 2.60
N GLY A 97 -8.88 23.10 3.82
CA GLY A 97 -9.67 23.99 4.69
C GLY A 97 -11.13 23.55 4.91
N GLY A 98 -11.61 22.51 4.23
CA GLY A 98 -12.94 21.91 4.41
C GLY A 98 -12.92 20.64 5.24
N ASP A 99 -13.45 20.72 6.45
CA ASP A 99 -14.14 19.67 7.19
C ASP A 99 -13.46 18.29 7.40
N GLY A 100 -12.19 18.27 7.81
CA GLY A 100 -11.73 17.14 8.66
C GLY A 100 -12.69 16.90 9.82
N GLY A 101 -13.23 18.00 10.37
CA GLY A 101 -14.29 17.98 11.36
C GLY A 101 -15.59 17.28 10.93
N ALA A 102 -15.93 17.14 9.64
CA ALA A 102 -17.13 16.39 9.24
C ALA A 102 -16.92 14.86 9.36
N VAL A 103 -15.71 14.37 9.11
CA VAL A 103 -15.38 12.95 9.33
C VAL A 103 -15.38 12.66 10.83
N GLY A 104 -14.67 13.49 11.62
CA GLY A 104 -14.71 13.43 13.08
C GLY A 104 -16.13 13.53 13.66
N GLN A 105 -16.96 14.45 13.17
CA GLN A 105 -18.35 14.60 13.65
C GLN A 105 -19.26 13.42 13.25
N ARG A 106 -19.12 12.85 12.04
CA ARG A 106 -19.88 11.65 11.65
C ARG A 106 -19.48 10.44 12.49
N LEU A 107 -18.19 10.31 12.79
CA LEU A 107 -17.66 9.29 13.70
C LEU A 107 -18.26 9.45 15.10
N VAL A 108 -18.20 10.65 15.65
CA VAL A 108 -18.76 11.02 16.96
C VAL A 108 -20.25 10.69 17.02
N ARG A 109 -21.04 11.05 16.01
CA ARG A 109 -22.48 10.74 15.97
C ARG A 109 -22.76 9.24 15.90
N THR A 110 -22.00 8.51 15.08
CA THR A 110 -22.15 7.06 14.92
C THR A 110 -21.83 6.34 16.23
N LEU A 111 -20.75 6.74 16.90
CA LEU A 111 -20.35 6.22 18.20
C LEU A 111 -21.34 6.58 19.31
N ALA A 112 -21.80 7.84 19.36
CA ALA A 112 -22.78 8.29 20.34
C ALA A 112 -24.13 7.54 20.22
N HIS A 113 -24.53 7.19 19.00
CA HIS A 113 -25.70 6.33 18.77
C HIS A 113 -25.48 4.88 19.21
N HIS A 114 -24.28 4.34 19.03
CA HIS A 114 -23.98 2.95 19.38
C HIS A 114 -23.74 2.72 20.87
N ASP A 115 -23.26 3.72 21.61
CA ASP A 115 -22.92 3.54 23.02
C ASP A 115 -24.13 3.36 23.94
N GLY A 116 -25.37 3.62 23.46
CA GLY A 116 -26.63 3.32 24.17
C GLY A 116 -26.75 3.92 25.59
N ARG A 117 -25.78 4.74 25.99
CA ARG A 117 -25.58 5.38 27.30
C ARG A 117 -25.48 6.89 27.14
N ALA A 118 -26.21 7.43 26.15
CA ALA A 118 -26.23 8.85 25.85
C ALA A 118 -26.83 9.72 26.99
N ASP A 119 -27.35 9.10 28.05
CA ASP A 119 -27.86 9.83 29.22
C ASP A 119 -26.78 10.13 30.29
N GLY A 120 -25.53 9.71 30.07
CA GLY A 120 -24.41 10.04 30.94
C GLY A 120 -23.50 11.11 30.32
N GLU A 121 -23.30 12.23 31.01
CA GLU A 121 -22.45 13.38 30.62
C GLU A 121 -21.02 12.99 30.14
N GLY A 122 -20.55 11.78 30.42
CA GLY A 122 -19.23 11.28 29.97
C GLY A 122 -19.13 10.79 28.52
N GLY A 123 -20.24 10.42 27.87
CA GLY A 123 -20.20 9.86 26.50
C GLY A 123 -19.76 10.88 25.44
N GLY A 124 -20.24 12.12 25.56
CA GLY A 124 -19.91 13.20 24.63
C GLY A 124 -18.43 13.60 24.68
N ALA A 125 -17.82 13.63 25.86
CA ALA A 125 -16.42 13.98 26.03
C ALA A 125 -15.48 12.96 25.38
N ARG A 126 -15.75 11.65 25.57
CA ARG A 126 -14.93 10.57 24.97
C ARG A 126 -15.04 10.55 23.45
N ALA A 127 -16.24 10.71 22.91
CA ALA A 127 -16.43 10.77 21.46
C ALA A 127 -15.72 12.01 20.88
N GLY A 128 -15.84 13.18 21.51
CA GLY A 128 -15.13 14.39 21.10
C GLY A 128 -13.61 14.24 21.08
N ALA A 129 -13.04 13.59 22.10
CA ALA A 129 -11.60 13.32 22.17
C ALA A 129 -11.12 12.38 21.05
N LEU A 130 -11.89 11.33 20.75
CA LEU A 130 -11.59 10.44 19.63
C LEU A 130 -11.66 11.17 18.28
N GLY A 131 -12.70 11.99 18.08
CA GLY A 131 -12.85 12.80 16.87
C GLY A 131 -11.64 13.72 16.64
N ALA A 132 -11.20 14.42 17.68
CA ALA A 132 -10.01 15.27 17.62
C ALA A 132 -8.72 14.48 17.30
N SER A 133 -8.58 13.27 17.84
CA SER A 133 -7.43 12.40 17.58
C SER A 133 -7.41 11.85 16.16
N VAL A 134 -8.59 11.49 15.63
CA VAL A 134 -8.77 11.11 14.22
C VAL A 134 -8.38 12.25 13.29
N ASP A 135 -8.90 13.45 13.54
CA ASP A 135 -8.58 14.64 12.76
C ASP A 135 -7.07 14.95 12.82
N GLY A 136 -6.45 14.82 14.01
CA GLY A 136 -5.01 14.97 14.20
C GLY A 136 -4.17 13.99 13.38
N ALA A 137 -4.56 12.70 13.36
CA ALA A 137 -3.87 11.66 12.61
C ALA A 137 -3.97 11.88 11.09
N LEU A 138 -5.14 12.26 10.58
CA LEU A 138 -5.33 12.56 9.15
C LEU A 138 -4.58 13.83 8.74
N ALA A 139 -4.60 14.87 9.58
CA ALA A 139 -3.85 16.10 9.33
C ALA A 139 -2.33 15.86 9.31
N GLU A 140 -1.82 14.99 10.19
CA GLU A 140 -0.42 14.58 10.17
C GLU A 140 -0.08 13.81 8.89
N LEU A 141 -0.91 12.84 8.47
CA LEU A 141 -0.69 12.11 7.23
C LEU A 141 -0.71 13.05 6.01
N SER A 142 -1.63 14.03 5.96
CA SER A 142 -1.65 15.03 4.88
C SER A 142 -0.36 15.87 4.88
N ARG A 143 0.11 16.35 6.03
CA ARG A 143 1.41 17.06 6.14
C ARG A 143 2.58 16.19 5.70
N GLN A 144 2.50 14.88 5.84
CA GLN A 144 3.59 14.00 5.42
C GLN A 144 3.57 13.79 3.90
N VAL A 145 2.44 13.38 3.31
CA VAL A 145 2.46 12.69 2.00
C VAL A 145 1.48 13.22 0.96
N ASP A 146 0.62 14.18 1.30
CA ASP A 146 -0.38 14.70 0.36
C ASP A 146 0.27 15.63 -0.68
N LEU A 147 0.29 15.19 -1.94
CA LEU A 147 0.86 15.97 -3.06
C LEU A 147 -0.01 17.18 -3.45
N THR A 148 -1.22 17.31 -2.92
CA THR A 148 -2.10 18.47 -3.12
C THR A 148 -1.94 19.52 -2.01
N ASN A 149 -1.37 19.12 -0.86
CA ASN A 149 -1.06 20.01 0.24
C ASN A 149 0.31 20.68 0.00
N PRO A 150 0.38 22.00 -0.24
CA PRO A 150 1.63 22.69 -0.53
C PRO A 150 2.63 22.66 0.63
N ASP A 151 2.14 22.45 1.86
CA ASP A 151 2.96 22.37 3.07
C ASP A 151 3.42 20.94 3.36
N SER A 152 3.13 19.96 2.50
CA SER A 152 3.51 18.57 2.78
C SER A 152 5.00 18.32 2.57
N GLU A 153 5.56 17.38 3.33
CA GLU A 153 6.97 16.99 3.22
C GLU A 153 7.31 16.46 1.81
N LEU A 154 6.41 15.70 1.20
CA LEU A 154 6.59 15.25 -0.19
C LEU A 154 6.53 16.42 -1.18
N VAL A 155 5.63 17.40 -1.03
CA VAL A 155 5.66 18.59 -1.89
C VAL A 155 6.96 19.38 -1.68
N ALA A 156 7.42 19.55 -0.44
CA ALA A 156 8.70 20.20 -0.16
C ALA A 156 9.88 19.44 -0.81
N LEU A 157 9.83 18.10 -0.85
CA LEU A 157 10.81 17.25 -1.52
C LEU A 157 10.86 17.45 -3.04
N HIS A 158 9.70 17.75 -3.66
CA HIS A 158 9.55 17.92 -5.10
C HIS A 158 9.58 19.37 -5.56
N THR A 159 9.39 20.32 -4.64
CA THR A 159 9.31 21.74 -4.96
C THR A 159 10.58 22.14 -5.71
N PRO A 160 10.45 22.79 -6.88
CA PRO A 160 11.51 22.83 -7.84
C PRO A 160 12.78 23.43 -7.27
N LEU A 161 13.85 22.67 -7.46
CA LEU A 161 15.21 23.12 -7.64
C LEU A 161 15.35 24.11 -8.84
N ALA A 162 14.27 24.72 -9.34
CA ALA A 162 14.27 25.80 -10.32
C ALA A 162 15.09 27.02 -9.84
N GLN A 163 15.35 27.11 -8.53
CA GLN A 163 16.26 28.09 -7.93
C GLN A 163 17.68 27.54 -7.66
N GLN A 164 17.91 26.23 -7.80
CA GLN A 164 19.25 25.64 -7.61
C GLN A 164 20.01 25.54 -8.94
N PRO A 165 21.26 26.01 -8.98
CA PRO A 165 22.04 26.03 -10.21
C PRO A 165 22.25 24.62 -10.76
N ARG A 166 21.95 24.43 -12.05
CA ARG A 166 22.00 23.18 -12.85
C ARG A 166 23.35 22.41 -12.86
N ARG A 167 24.31 22.71 -11.97
CA ARG A 167 25.71 22.26 -12.08
C ARG A 167 26.22 21.39 -10.92
N ALA A 168 25.44 21.13 -9.88
CA ALA A 168 25.85 20.14 -8.88
C ALA A 168 25.55 18.73 -9.41
N ASP A 169 26.57 18.08 -9.96
CA ASP A 169 26.60 16.64 -10.19
C ASP A 169 27.57 16.06 -9.14
N PRO A 170 27.11 15.23 -8.19
CA PRO A 170 25.78 14.62 -8.07
C PRO A 170 24.70 15.56 -7.51
N PRO A 171 23.40 15.27 -7.76
CA PRO A 171 22.31 15.98 -7.09
C PRO A 171 22.45 15.81 -5.56
N PRO A 172 22.19 16.87 -4.77
CA PRO A 172 22.29 16.76 -3.32
C PRO A 172 21.30 15.73 -2.76
N PRO A 173 21.62 15.07 -1.63
CA PRO A 173 20.66 14.24 -0.92
C PRO A 173 19.41 15.07 -0.62
N ARG A 174 18.23 14.53 -0.93
CA ARG A 174 17.00 15.29 -0.69
C ARG A 174 16.57 15.15 0.77
N GLY A 175 15.76 16.11 1.18
CA GLY A 175 15.70 16.62 2.55
C GLY A 175 15.44 15.59 3.65
N THR A 176 15.67 16.06 4.87
CA THR A 176 15.19 15.38 6.07
C THR A 176 13.67 15.34 6.03
N VAL A 177 13.10 14.16 6.22
CA VAL A 177 11.66 13.96 6.36
C VAL A 177 11.37 13.46 7.78
N SER A 178 10.11 13.48 8.20
CA SER A 178 9.72 12.86 9.44
C SER A 178 9.93 11.34 9.39
N GLN A 179 10.00 10.72 10.57
CA GLN A 179 10.07 9.27 10.70
C GLN A 179 8.86 8.59 10.05
N GLY A 180 7.67 9.21 10.12
CA GLY A 180 6.44 8.71 9.50
C GLY A 180 6.58 8.60 7.98
N THR A 181 6.98 9.68 7.32
CA THR A 181 7.23 9.71 5.87
C THR A 181 8.31 8.70 5.48
N ALA A 182 9.44 8.67 6.20
CA ALA A 182 10.53 7.73 5.92
C ALA A 182 10.08 6.26 6.00
N LEU A 183 9.32 5.90 7.04
CA LEU A 183 8.80 4.54 7.24
C LEU A 183 7.82 4.16 6.13
N LEU A 184 6.93 5.08 5.75
CA LEU A 184 5.97 4.84 4.67
C LEU A 184 6.67 4.58 3.34
N VAL A 185 7.66 5.42 2.99
CA VAL A 185 8.47 5.24 1.77
C VAL A 185 9.26 3.93 1.81
N GLN A 186 9.86 3.57 2.96
CA GLN A 186 10.59 2.31 3.11
C GLN A 186 9.68 1.09 2.84
N ARG A 187 8.46 1.09 3.39
CA ARG A 187 7.49 0.01 3.16
C ARG A 187 7.07 -0.06 1.69
N ALA A 188 6.79 1.08 1.09
CA ALA A 188 6.42 1.15 -0.33
C ALA A 188 7.58 0.67 -1.24
N LEU A 189 8.82 1.04 -0.93
CA LEU A 189 10.02 0.54 -1.63
C LEU A 189 10.21 -0.97 -1.47
N ALA A 190 9.95 -1.53 -0.28
CA ALA A 190 10.02 -2.97 -0.07
C ALA A 190 9.05 -3.72 -0.98
N VAL A 191 7.82 -3.20 -1.14
CA VAL A 191 6.84 -3.75 -2.10
C VAL A 191 7.33 -3.58 -3.55
N ALA A 192 7.87 -2.43 -3.91
CA ALA A 192 8.39 -2.19 -5.26
C ALA A 192 9.52 -3.17 -5.62
N VAL A 193 10.43 -3.43 -4.68
CA VAL A 193 11.50 -4.42 -4.85
C VAL A 193 10.94 -5.83 -4.98
N ALA A 194 10.03 -6.25 -4.09
CA ALA A 194 9.45 -7.59 -4.09
C ALA A 194 8.60 -7.90 -5.34
N THR A 195 8.07 -6.85 -5.99
CA THR A 195 7.24 -6.95 -7.20
C THR A 195 8.00 -6.62 -8.47
N GLU A 196 9.32 -6.47 -8.39
CA GLU A 196 10.19 -6.11 -9.51
C GLU A 196 9.75 -4.83 -10.26
N GLY A 197 9.15 -3.88 -9.55
CA GLY A 197 8.66 -2.61 -10.09
C GLY A 197 7.24 -2.66 -10.67
N ALA A 198 6.51 -3.76 -10.53
CA ALA A 198 5.10 -3.78 -10.92
C ALA A 198 4.23 -2.89 -10.01
N PHE A 199 4.65 -2.70 -8.76
CA PHE A 199 4.29 -1.53 -7.95
C PHE A 199 5.47 -0.55 -7.96
N ASP A 200 5.19 0.74 -8.17
CA ASP A 200 6.19 1.79 -8.13
C ASP A 200 5.66 3.00 -7.32
N PRO A 201 6.25 3.32 -6.15
CA PRO A 201 5.87 4.49 -5.33
C PRO A 201 6.43 5.80 -5.88
N THR A 202 6.77 5.83 -7.16
CA THR A 202 7.26 6.99 -7.86
C THR A 202 6.57 7.11 -9.21
N ARG A 203 6.52 8.33 -9.73
CA ARG A 203 6.00 8.60 -11.06
C ARG A 203 6.83 9.66 -11.77
N PRO A 204 6.69 9.76 -13.11
CA PRO A 204 7.29 10.84 -13.86
C PRO A 204 6.74 12.20 -13.36
N ALA A 205 7.63 13.18 -13.21
CA ALA A 205 7.22 14.55 -12.85
C ALA A 205 6.34 15.20 -13.92
N SER A 206 6.53 14.82 -15.19
CA SER A 206 5.70 15.24 -16.31
C SER A 206 4.96 14.03 -16.88
N PRO A 207 3.63 14.13 -17.08
CA PRO A 207 2.85 13.06 -17.70
C PRO A 207 3.28 12.77 -19.15
N TRP A 208 4.01 13.70 -19.78
CA TRP A 208 4.55 13.55 -21.13
C TRP A 208 5.90 12.85 -21.17
N THR A 209 6.55 12.63 -20.02
CA THR A 209 7.81 11.93 -19.95
C THR A 209 7.57 10.44 -20.04
N THR A 210 7.98 9.85 -21.17
CA THR A 210 7.97 8.40 -21.38
C THR A 210 9.06 7.77 -20.52
N VAL A 211 8.73 7.46 -19.28
CA VAL A 211 9.63 6.71 -18.41
C VAL A 211 9.46 5.23 -18.77
N THR A 212 10.49 4.67 -19.39
CA THR A 212 10.51 3.29 -19.91
C THR A 212 11.10 2.30 -18.92
N ARG A 213 11.17 2.65 -17.63
CA ARG A 213 11.79 1.85 -16.57
C ARG A 213 11.18 2.17 -15.20
N PRO A 214 11.12 1.20 -14.29
CA PRO A 214 10.68 1.47 -12.93
C PRO A 214 11.62 2.49 -12.26
N THR A 215 11.04 3.58 -11.77
CA THR A 215 11.75 4.72 -11.20
C THR A 215 12.01 4.58 -9.71
N PHE A 216 11.38 3.62 -9.02
CA PHE A 216 11.63 3.37 -7.59
C PHE A 216 13.11 3.16 -7.24
N ARG A 217 13.92 2.63 -8.17
CA ARG A 217 15.37 2.41 -7.97
C ARG A 217 16.16 3.72 -7.79
N ARG A 218 15.55 4.85 -8.14
CA ARG A 218 16.11 6.19 -7.99
C ARG A 218 15.77 6.79 -6.62
N LEU A 219 14.91 6.14 -5.84
CA LEU A 219 14.51 6.54 -4.50
C LEU A 219 15.21 5.66 -3.46
N ALA A 220 15.79 6.28 -2.44
CA ALA A 220 16.38 5.60 -1.30
C ALA A 220 16.07 6.34 0.00
N VAL A 221 16.09 5.61 1.12
CA VAL A 221 15.93 6.18 2.46
C VAL A 221 17.19 5.92 3.26
N ASP A 222 17.82 6.97 3.77
CA ASP A 222 19.06 6.92 4.56
C ASP A 222 18.93 7.78 5.83
N GLY A 223 18.83 7.14 6.99
CA GLY A 223 18.80 7.84 8.29
C GLY A 223 17.74 8.94 8.42
N GLY A 224 16.53 8.74 7.87
CA GLY A 224 15.46 9.74 7.87
C GLY A 224 15.57 10.80 6.76
N ARG A 225 16.48 10.62 5.80
CA ARG A 225 16.58 11.43 4.57
C ARG A 225 16.10 10.63 3.38
N LEU A 226 15.34 11.29 2.49
CA LEU A 226 14.95 10.70 1.21
C LEU A 226 15.94 11.15 0.13
N ARG A 227 16.61 10.21 -0.53
CA ARG A 227 17.45 10.51 -1.69
C ARG A 227 16.68 10.16 -2.95
N LEU A 228 16.47 11.15 -3.82
CA LEU A 228 15.87 10.95 -5.15
C LEU A 228 16.84 11.37 -6.25
N ASP A 229 17.29 10.38 -7.01
CA ASP A 229 18.24 10.58 -8.10
C ASP A 229 17.52 11.18 -9.31
N GLY A 230 17.80 12.46 -9.60
CA GLY A 230 17.32 13.20 -10.78
C GLY A 230 15.92 13.83 -10.66
N TYR A 231 15.67 14.81 -11.51
CA TYR A 231 14.63 15.84 -11.33
C TYR A 231 13.28 15.50 -11.99
N ASP A 232 13.25 14.43 -12.77
CA ASP A 232 12.13 13.95 -13.58
C ASP A 232 11.26 12.91 -12.85
N VAL A 233 11.54 12.64 -11.57
CA VAL A 233 10.82 11.67 -10.73
C VAL A 233 10.21 12.38 -9.53
N VAL A 234 9.01 11.96 -9.19
CA VAL A 234 8.22 12.39 -8.03
C VAL A 234 7.90 11.14 -7.21
N VAL A 235 8.08 11.19 -5.91
CA VAL A 235 7.56 10.19 -4.97
C VAL A 235 6.05 10.36 -4.91
N ASP A 236 5.32 9.30 -5.24
CA ASP A 236 3.86 9.27 -5.24
C ASP A 236 3.38 8.04 -4.49
N LEU A 237 2.74 8.30 -3.35
CA LEU A 237 2.24 7.28 -2.44
C LEU A 237 0.72 7.15 -2.52
N GLY A 238 0.07 7.74 -3.54
CA GLY A 238 -1.39 7.71 -3.69
C GLY A 238 -1.97 6.30 -3.67
N ALA A 239 -1.26 5.31 -4.23
CA ALA A 239 -1.71 3.91 -4.23
C ALA A 239 -1.67 3.22 -2.85
N VAL A 240 -1.04 3.82 -1.84
CA VAL A 240 -0.90 3.25 -0.49
C VAL A 240 -1.25 4.21 0.65
N VAL A 241 -1.61 5.47 0.35
CA VAL A 241 -1.91 6.49 1.36
C VAL A 241 -3.19 6.14 2.12
N ASP A 242 -4.20 5.60 1.47
CA ASP A 242 -5.45 5.16 2.11
C ASP A 242 -5.20 4.04 3.11
N ALA A 243 -4.25 3.14 2.79
CA ALA A 243 -3.82 2.11 3.72
C ALA A 243 -3.07 2.66 4.93
N ALA A 244 -2.23 3.67 4.72
CA ALA A 244 -1.57 4.37 5.82
C ALA A 244 -2.58 5.08 6.72
N ALA A 245 -3.59 5.72 6.12
CA ALA A 245 -4.70 6.35 6.84
C ALA A 245 -5.49 5.31 7.65
N ALA A 246 -5.89 4.20 7.04
CA ALA A 246 -6.62 3.13 7.72
C ALA A 246 -5.85 2.58 8.93
N ALA A 247 -4.54 2.36 8.78
CA ALA A 247 -3.68 1.89 9.86
C ALA A 247 -3.51 2.93 10.98
N ALA A 248 -3.36 4.22 10.64
CA ALA A 248 -3.25 5.29 11.63
C ALA A 248 -4.56 5.45 12.43
N LEU A 249 -5.70 5.43 11.74
CA LEU A 249 -7.01 5.49 12.36
C LEU A 249 -7.29 4.28 13.25
N ALA A 250 -6.89 3.07 12.83
CA ALA A 250 -7.05 1.86 13.65
C ALA A 250 -6.30 2.00 14.98
N ARG A 251 -5.07 2.50 14.96
CA ARG A 251 -4.29 2.77 16.18
C ARG A 251 -4.97 3.80 17.08
N VAL A 252 -5.43 4.92 16.52
CA VAL A 252 -6.14 5.96 17.29
C VAL A 252 -7.38 5.37 17.97
N VAL A 253 -8.16 4.56 17.26
CA VAL A 253 -9.36 3.91 17.79
C VAL A 253 -9.00 2.91 18.89
N GLU A 254 -7.95 2.11 18.71
CA GLU A 254 -7.43 1.20 19.74
C GLU A 254 -6.94 1.95 21.00
N GLU A 255 -6.20 3.05 20.84
CA GLU A 255 -5.71 3.92 21.93
C GLU A 255 -6.86 4.51 22.76
N HIS A 256 -8.03 4.72 22.15
CA HIS A 256 -9.24 5.16 22.83
C HIS A 256 -10.05 4.01 23.45
N GLY A 257 -9.50 2.80 23.50
CA GLY A 257 -10.06 1.63 24.17
C GLY A 257 -11.03 0.81 23.32
N PHE A 258 -10.98 0.93 21.99
CA PHE A 258 -11.82 0.17 21.07
C PHE A 258 -11.00 -0.95 20.38
N ALA A 259 -10.49 -1.90 21.16
CA ALA A 259 -9.57 -2.95 20.70
C ALA A 259 -10.13 -3.89 19.61
N ASP A 260 -11.46 -4.05 19.54
CA ASP A 260 -12.13 -4.92 18.56
C ASP A 260 -12.64 -4.17 17.32
N ALA A 261 -12.33 -2.87 17.20
CA ALA A 261 -12.81 -2.04 16.11
C ALA A 261 -12.19 -2.42 14.76
N ALA A 262 -12.91 -2.04 13.72
CA ALA A 262 -12.47 -2.18 12.34
C ALA A 262 -12.53 -0.82 11.66
N VAL A 263 -11.47 -0.48 10.96
CA VAL A 263 -11.39 0.75 10.17
C VAL A 263 -11.41 0.39 8.70
N ALA A 264 -12.27 1.07 7.94
CA ALA A 264 -12.33 0.98 6.51
C ALA A 264 -12.11 2.35 5.87
N VAL A 265 -11.17 2.42 4.94
CA VAL A 265 -10.96 3.57 4.05
C VAL A 265 -11.21 3.09 2.63
N ALA A 266 -12.08 3.77 1.91
CA ALA A 266 -12.48 3.40 0.56
C ALA A 266 -12.47 4.62 -0.36
N ASP A 267 -11.92 4.42 -1.56
CA ASP A 267 -11.90 5.35 -2.68
C ASP A 267 -12.36 4.61 -3.96
N ASP A 268 -12.66 5.34 -5.03
CA ASP A 268 -13.28 4.79 -6.25
C ASP A 268 -12.46 3.68 -6.94
N GLY A 269 -11.16 3.55 -6.61
CA GLY A 269 -10.27 2.50 -7.12
C GLY A 269 -9.74 1.50 -6.08
N SER A 270 -9.93 1.74 -4.77
CA SER A 270 -9.34 0.88 -3.74
C SER A 270 -10.11 0.87 -2.42
N ASP A 271 -10.09 -0.27 -1.75
CA ASP A 271 -10.72 -0.46 -0.44
C ASP A 271 -9.68 -1.02 0.53
N VAL A 272 -9.45 -0.37 1.68
CA VAL A 272 -8.56 -0.88 2.74
C VAL A 272 -9.34 -1.06 4.04
N PHE A 273 -9.18 -2.23 4.62
CA PHE A 273 -9.79 -2.63 5.88
C PHE A 273 -8.70 -3.04 6.87
N VAL A 274 -8.73 -2.50 8.09
CA VAL A 274 -7.77 -2.82 9.16
C VAL A 274 -8.52 -3.25 10.41
N ARG A 275 -8.13 -4.38 11.00
CA ARG A 275 -8.66 -4.89 12.27
C ARG A 275 -7.62 -5.72 13.01
N GLY A 276 -7.39 -5.40 14.28
CA GLY A 276 -6.51 -6.18 15.16
C GLY A 276 -5.09 -6.34 14.60
N GLY A 277 -4.53 -5.27 14.03
CA GLY A 277 -3.20 -5.29 13.40
C GLY A 277 -3.13 -5.97 12.04
N HIS A 278 -4.21 -6.59 11.54
CA HIS A 278 -4.26 -7.18 10.20
C HIS A 278 -4.98 -6.26 9.23
N ALA A 279 -4.42 -6.14 8.02
CA ALA A 279 -4.98 -5.35 6.95
C ALA A 279 -5.41 -6.23 5.77
N ARG A 280 -6.50 -5.82 5.12
CA ARG A 280 -6.97 -6.36 3.85
C ARG A 280 -7.16 -5.18 2.90
N ALA A 281 -6.48 -5.20 1.77
CA ALA A 281 -6.61 -4.19 0.74
C ALA A 281 -7.15 -4.81 -0.55
N THR A 282 -8.01 -4.10 -1.25
CA THR A 282 -8.53 -4.47 -2.57
C THR A 282 -8.21 -3.34 -3.54
N ALA A 283 -7.53 -3.67 -4.63
CA ALA A 283 -7.31 -2.74 -5.73
C ALA A 283 -8.19 -3.14 -6.91
N ARG A 284 -8.71 -2.15 -7.65
CA ARG A 284 -9.55 -2.36 -8.83
C ARG A 284 -8.90 -1.72 -10.04
N ARG A 285 -8.98 -2.40 -11.18
CA ARG A 285 -8.45 -1.87 -12.44
C ARG A 285 -9.32 -0.68 -12.89
N PRO A 286 -8.72 0.48 -13.22
CA PRO A 286 -9.45 1.58 -13.82
C PRO A 286 -10.10 1.17 -15.14
N ALA A 287 -11.24 1.77 -15.49
CA ALA A 287 -11.92 1.51 -16.77
C ALA A 287 -11.03 1.81 -17.99
N ALA A 288 -10.13 2.80 -17.87
CA ALA A 288 -9.14 3.15 -18.88
C ALA A 288 -7.97 2.13 -18.98
N GLY A 289 -7.94 1.12 -18.11
CA GLY A 289 -6.83 0.19 -17.93
C GLY A 289 -5.76 0.71 -16.97
N ALA A 290 -4.89 -0.19 -16.51
CA ALA A 290 -3.73 0.14 -15.70
C ALA A 290 -2.48 0.19 -16.58
N LEU A 291 -1.52 1.06 -16.28
CA LEU A 291 -0.20 1.05 -16.91
C LEU A 291 0.75 0.19 -16.09
N ASP A 292 1.57 -0.61 -16.76
CA ASP A 292 2.68 -1.31 -16.11
C ASP A 292 3.83 -0.31 -15.91
N PRO A 293 4.25 -0.02 -14.66
CA PRO A 293 5.33 0.93 -14.41
C PRO A 293 6.69 0.50 -14.98
N ARG A 294 6.85 -0.79 -15.34
CA ARG A 294 8.12 -1.34 -15.82
C ARG A 294 8.46 -0.90 -17.23
N ASP A 295 7.46 -0.80 -18.09
CA ASP A 295 7.61 -0.49 -19.52
C ASP A 295 6.64 0.59 -20.03
N GLY A 296 5.67 1.02 -19.20
CA GLY A 296 4.63 1.98 -19.55
C GLY A 296 3.53 1.39 -20.43
N ALA A 297 3.50 0.07 -20.64
CA ALA A 297 2.50 -0.57 -21.48
C ALA A 297 1.15 -0.65 -20.77
N LEU A 298 0.07 -0.58 -21.56
CA LEU A 298 -1.27 -0.82 -21.05
C LEU A 298 -1.42 -2.30 -20.67
N VAL A 299 -1.80 -2.55 -19.42
CA VAL A 299 -2.11 -3.87 -18.91
C VAL A 299 -3.49 -4.30 -19.43
N THR A 300 -3.46 -5.07 -20.51
CA THR A 300 -4.67 -5.57 -21.19
C THR A 300 -5.12 -6.94 -20.70
N THR A 301 -4.27 -7.64 -19.94
CA THR A 301 -4.54 -8.97 -19.37
C THR A 301 -4.39 -8.93 -17.85
N GLY A 302 -5.02 -9.84 -17.12
CA GLY A 302 -4.97 -9.89 -15.64
C GLY A 302 -6.32 -9.57 -14.97
N PRO A 303 -6.35 -9.58 -13.63
CA PRO A 303 -7.61 -9.49 -12.89
C PRO A 303 -8.21 -8.08 -12.92
N LEU A 304 -9.54 -8.01 -12.84
CA LEU A 304 -10.29 -6.75 -12.69
C LEU A 304 -10.16 -6.18 -11.28
N SER A 305 -9.99 -7.05 -10.29
CA SER A 305 -9.76 -6.69 -8.90
C SER A 305 -8.84 -7.70 -8.23
N CYS A 306 -8.09 -7.25 -7.23
CA CYS A 306 -7.26 -8.13 -6.43
C CYS A 306 -7.29 -7.74 -4.96
N THR A 307 -7.53 -8.73 -4.10
CA THR A 307 -7.50 -8.57 -2.66
C THR A 307 -6.24 -9.19 -2.08
N VAL A 308 -5.59 -8.49 -1.15
CA VAL A 308 -4.42 -8.98 -0.41
C VAL A 308 -4.62 -8.76 1.07
N ALA A 309 -4.20 -9.73 1.88
CA ALA A 309 -4.15 -9.62 3.34
C ALA A 309 -2.70 -9.61 3.84
N ALA A 310 -2.38 -8.70 4.74
CA ALA A 310 -1.04 -8.61 5.35
C ALA A 310 -1.13 -7.97 6.73
N ASP A 311 -0.09 -8.16 7.55
CA ASP A 311 0.02 -7.50 8.86
C ASP A 311 0.34 -6.00 8.74
N ASP A 312 0.71 -5.56 7.54
CA ASP A 312 0.96 -4.16 7.25
C ASP A 312 0.05 -3.68 6.11
N ALA A 313 -0.72 -2.62 6.38
CA ALA A 313 -1.69 -2.09 5.42
C ALA A 313 -1.03 -1.57 4.14
N VAL A 314 0.15 -0.97 4.23
CA VAL A 314 0.89 -0.43 3.08
C VAL A 314 1.37 -1.58 2.20
N VAL A 315 1.83 -2.67 2.81
CA VAL A 315 2.19 -3.90 2.10
C VAL A 315 0.97 -4.51 1.40
N ALA A 316 -0.17 -4.62 2.10
CA ALA A 316 -1.40 -5.14 1.52
C ALA A 316 -1.84 -4.31 0.30
N ALA A 317 -1.90 -2.98 0.41
CA ALA A 317 -2.31 -2.10 -0.67
C ALA A 317 -1.33 -2.12 -1.86
N GLY A 318 -0.03 -2.04 -1.59
CA GLY A 318 0.98 -2.10 -2.65
C GLY A 318 0.95 -3.42 -3.42
N LEU A 319 0.79 -4.56 -2.72
CA LEU A 319 0.65 -5.87 -3.37
C LEU A 319 -0.67 -6.00 -4.13
N ALA A 320 -1.78 -5.48 -3.60
CA ALA A 320 -3.07 -5.47 -4.30
C ALA A 320 -2.95 -4.68 -5.62
N GLN A 321 -2.26 -3.55 -5.62
CA GLN A 321 -1.99 -2.78 -6.83
C GLN A 321 -1.06 -3.53 -7.80
N ALA A 322 0.03 -4.11 -7.30
CA ALA A 322 0.95 -4.90 -8.12
C ALA A 322 0.26 -6.11 -8.78
N CYS A 323 -0.72 -6.71 -8.11
CA CYS A 323 -1.49 -7.84 -8.61
C CYS A 323 -2.28 -7.50 -9.88
N LEU A 324 -2.69 -6.24 -10.06
CA LEU A 324 -3.34 -5.81 -11.30
C LEU A 324 -2.41 -5.92 -12.51
N VAL A 325 -1.09 -5.85 -12.29
CA VAL A 325 -0.03 -5.93 -13.30
C VAL A 325 0.54 -7.35 -13.41
N LEU A 326 0.90 -7.96 -12.28
CA LEU A 326 1.56 -9.27 -12.23
C LEU A 326 0.60 -10.47 -12.33
N GLY A 327 -0.68 -10.24 -12.02
CA GLY A 327 -1.64 -11.31 -11.80
C GLY A 327 -1.41 -12.08 -10.50
N ALA A 328 -2.26 -13.10 -10.32
CA ALA A 328 -2.37 -13.91 -9.12
C ALA A 328 -1.09 -14.67 -8.72
N GLU A 329 -0.35 -15.18 -9.69
CA GLU A 329 0.87 -15.96 -9.42
C GLU A 329 2.04 -15.06 -9.03
N GLY A 330 2.25 -13.97 -9.76
CA GLY A 330 3.32 -13.03 -9.46
C GLY A 330 3.15 -12.35 -8.10
N VAL A 331 1.92 -11.95 -7.73
CA VAL A 331 1.69 -11.35 -6.40
C VAL A 331 1.90 -12.36 -5.27
N ARG A 332 1.60 -13.65 -5.46
CA ARG A 332 1.84 -14.69 -4.44
C ARG A 332 3.33 -14.88 -4.17
N ALA A 333 4.17 -14.82 -5.21
CA ALA A 333 5.62 -14.86 -5.05
C ALA A 333 6.17 -13.62 -4.32
N ALA A 334 5.68 -12.44 -4.69
CA ALA A 334 6.04 -11.19 -4.01
C ALA A 334 5.59 -11.18 -2.53
N ALA A 335 4.37 -11.63 -2.25
CA ALA A 335 3.82 -11.71 -0.90
C ALA A 335 4.63 -12.64 0.00
N ALA A 336 5.07 -13.81 -0.51
CA ALA A 336 5.92 -14.73 0.23
C ALA A 336 7.26 -14.08 0.65
N THR A 337 7.81 -13.16 -0.16
CA THR A 337 9.05 -12.43 0.15
C THR A 337 8.86 -11.43 1.30
N LEU A 338 7.64 -10.90 1.45
CA LEU A 338 7.28 -9.91 2.48
C LEU A 338 6.59 -10.52 3.71
N GLY A 339 6.43 -11.85 3.76
CA GLY A 339 5.68 -12.53 4.83
C GLY A 339 4.18 -12.23 4.81
N ALA A 340 3.61 -11.91 3.64
CA ALA A 340 2.20 -11.59 3.46
C ALA A 340 1.41 -12.72 2.80
N HIS A 341 0.07 -12.67 2.88
CA HIS A 341 -0.84 -13.63 2.28
C HIS A 341 -1.71 -12.98 1.20
N ALA A 342 -1.47 -13.29 -0.07
CA ALA A 342 -2.28 -12.80 -1.18
C ALA A 342 -3.35 -13.83 -1.58
N GLU A 343 -4.62 -13.42 -1.53
CA GLU A 343 -5.76 -14.18 -2.04
C GLU A 343 -6.34 -13.48 -3.28
N PRO A 344 -5.74 -13.67 -4.46
CA PRO A 344 -6.26 -13.08 -5.68
C PRO A 344 -7.66 -13.62 -5.97
N THR A 345 -8.63 -12.73 -6.07
CA THR A 345 -9.97 -13.07 -6.57
C THR A 345 -9.89 -13.32 -8.08
N ALA A 346 -10.37 -14.49 -8.52
CA ALA A 346 -10.54 -14.79 -9.93
C ALA A 346 -11.52 -13.79 -10.59
N PRO A 347 -11.36 -13.50 -11.89
CA PRO A 347 -12.20 -12.55 -12.62
C PRO A 347 -13.69 -12.91 -12.63
#